data_AF-A0A6N2AHU8-F1
#
_entry.id   AF-A0A6N2AHU8-F1
#
_cell.length_a   1.000
_cell.length_b   1.000
_cell.length_c   1.000
_cell.angle_alpha   90.00
_cell.angle_beta   90.00
_cell.angle_gamma   90.00
#
_symmetry.space_group_name_H-M   'P 1'
#
loop_
_entity.id
_entity.type
_entity.pdbx_description
1 polymer ?
#
loop_
_entity_poly.entity_id
_entity_poly.type
_entity_poly.pdbx_seq_one_letter_code
_entity_poly.pdbx_strand_id
1 'polypeptide(L)'
;WLWPYSYTMVLEESQLMREKLEARKGLLQQAKENAVKASQARNLFRKVMNNGMRRPIHSILSLLSILQDENTSSNQKIIIDTMVRTSTILLDLIDEAIDIPDKE
;
A
#
# COMPACT_ATOMS: atom_id res chain seq x y z
N TRP A 1 -14.78 -56.90 26.04
CA TRP A 1 -13.40 -56.74 26.53
C TRP A 1 -12.61 -55.62 25.84
N LEU A 2 -12.86 -55.24 24.57
CA LEU A 2 -12.19 -54.11 23.90
C LEU A 2 -12.89 -52.74 24.01
N TRP A 3 -14.13 -52.71 24.49
CA TRP A 3 -14.97 -51.51 24.52
C TRP A 3 -14.36 -50.32 25.27
N PRO A 4 -13.73 -50.50 26.46
CA PRO A 4 -13.06 -49.40 27.15
C PRO A 4 -11.87 -48.85 26.35
N TYR A 5 -11.12 -49.73 25.67
CA TYR A 5 -9.95 -49.37 24.87
C TYR A 5 -10.32 -48.62 23.59
N SER A 6 -11.44 -48.97 22.94
CA SER A 6 -11.93 -48.20 21.79
C SER A 6 -12.45 -46.82 22.20
N TYR A 7 -13.09 -46.72 23.36
CA TYR A 7 -13.58 -45.43 23.88
C TYR A 7 -12.42 -44.48 24.23
N THR A 8 -11.38 -44.98 24.91
CA THR A 8 -10.19 -44.17 25.22
C THR A 8 -9.44 -43.73 23.96
N MET A 9 -9.29 -44.62 22.98
CA MET A 9 -8.61 -44.30 21.72
C MET A 9 -9.32 -43.20 20.92
N VAL A 10 -10.66 -43.25 20.83
CA VAL A 10 -11.46 -42.21 20.16
C VAL A 10 -11.36 -40.86 20.91
N LEU A 11 -11.31 -40.89 22.24
CA LEU A 11 -11.13 -39.67 23.04
C LEU A 11 -9.75 -39.04 22.83
N GLU A 12 -8.69 -39.84 22.81
CA GLU A 12 -7.32 -39.39 22.55
C GLU A 12 -7.19 -38.78 21.14
N GLU A 13 -7.74 -39.43 20.12
CA GLU A 13 -7.74 -38.91 18.75
C GLU A 13 -8.49 -37.57 18.68
N SER A 14 -9.64 -37.46 19.36
CA SER A 14 -10.41 -36.22 19.45
C SER A 14 -9.64 -35.09 20.14
N GLN A 15 -8.90 -35.38 21.21
CA GLN A 15 -8.05 -34.42 21.90
C GLN A 15 -6.91 -33.94 21.01
N LEU A 16 -6.18 -34.86 20.37
CA LEU A 16 -5.09 -34.53 19.46
C LEU A 16 -5.56 -33.67 18.29
N MET A 17 -6.75 -33.97 17.73
CA MET A 17 -7.34 -33.17 16.66
C MET A 17 -7.71 -31.76 17.12
N ARG A 18 -8.22 -31.59 18.34
CA ARG A 18 -8.47 -30.27 18.93
C ARG A 18 -7.19 -29.47 19.13
N GLU A 19 -6.14 -30.08 19.68
CA GLU A 19 -4.85 -29.43 19.87
C GLU A 19 -4.23 -28.97 18.55
N LYS A 20 -4.26 -29.83 17.51
CA LYS A 20 -3.81 -29.47 16.15
C LYS A 20 -4.63 -28.32 15.57
N LEU A 21 -5.95 -28.30 15.81
CA LEU A 21 -6.82 -27.22 15.33
C LEU A 21 -6.48 -25.89 16.02
N GLU A 22 -6.32 -25.89 17.34
CA GLU A 22 -5.97 -24.68 18.09
C GLU A 22 -4.58 -24.16 17.70
N ALA A 23 -3.60 -25.04 17.50
CA ALA A 23 -2.29 -24.66 16.99
C ALA A 23 -2.39 -24.01 15.60
N ARG A 24 -3.18 -24.58 14.68
CA ARG A 24 -3.42 -24.00 13.35
C ARG A 24 -4.11 -22.65 13.42
N LYS A 25 -5.12 -22.49 14.29
CA LYS A 25 -5.79 -21.20 14.51
C LYS A 25 -4.82 -20.13 14.97
N GLY A 26 -3.92 -20.47 15.91
CA GLY A 26 -2.87 -19.55 16.36
C GLY A 26 -1.96 -19.08 15.22
N LEU A 27 -1.49 -20.01 14.38
CA LEU A 27 -0.67 -19.67 13.21
C LEU A 27 -1.43 -18.79 12.20
N LEU A 28 -2.69 -19.10 11.92
CA LEU A 28 -3.53 -18.30 11.02
C LEU A 28 -3.77 -16.89 11.56
N GLN A 29 -4.01 -16.76 12.86
CA GLN A 29 -4.19 -15.47 13.52
C GLN A 29 -2.90 -14.64 13.44
N GLN A 30 -1.75 -15.24 13.71
CA GLN A 30 -0.46 -14.58 13.56
C GLN A 30 -0.19 -14.15 12.12
N ALA A 31 -0.48 -15.01 11.14
CA ALA A 31 -0.34 -14.67 9.72
C ALA A 31 -1.24 -13.49 9.33
N LYS A 32 -2.49 -13.46 9.81
CA LYS A 32 -3.42 -12.35 9.62
C LYS A 32 -2.89 -11.05 10.20
N GLU A 33 -2.41 -11.08 11.45
CA GLU A 33 -1.84 -9.89 12.11
C GLU A 33 -0.60 -9.37 11.38
N ASN A 34 0.26 -10.27 10.89
CA ASN A 34 1.42 -9.88 10.09
C ASN A 34 1.01 -9.24 8.76
N ALA A 35 -0.01 -9.76 8.08
CA ALA A 35 -0.54 -9.19 6.85
C ALA A 35 -1.11 -7.78 7.08
N VAL A 36 -1.88 -7.58 8.16
CA VAL A 36 -2.42 -6.26 8.54
C VAL A 36 -1.29 -5.27 8.81
N LYS A 37 -0.27 -5.65 9.59
CA LYS A 37 0.90 -4.79 9.87
C LYS A 37 1.65 -4.43 8.59
N ALA A 38 1.82 -5.38 7.67
CA ALA A 38 2.48 -5.14 6.39
C ALA A 38 1.67 -4.16 5.50
N SER A 39 0.34 -4.30 5.44
CA SER A 39 -0.54 -3.35 4.74
C SER A 39 -0.44 -1.94 5.36
N GLN A 40 -0.49 -1.84 6.69
CA GLN A 40 -0.34 -0.55 7.39
C GLN A 40 1.01 0.11 7.07
N ALA A 41 2.12 -0.65 7.14
CA ALA A 41 3.45 -0.14 6.79
C ALA A 41 3.52 0.32 5.33
N ARG A 42 2.92 -0.43 4.40
CA ARG A 42 2.82 -0.05 2.98
C ARG A 42 2.03 1.25 2.79
N ASN A 43 0.92 1.42 3.50
CA ASN A 43 0.10 2.63 3.43
C ASN A 43 0.82 3.86 3.97
N LEU A 44 1.50 3.71 5.12
CA LEU A 44 2.31 4.78 5.68
C LEU A 44 3.43 5.19 4.73
N PHE A 45 4.15 4.23 4.16
CA PHE A 45 5.19 4.49 3.17
C PHE A 45 4.63 5.25 1.96
N ARG A 46 3.49 4.79 1.41
CA ARG A 46 2.81 5.44 0.27
C ARG A 46 2.45 6.89 0.56
N LYS A 47 1.89 7.17 1.75
CA LYS A 47 1.52 8.52 2.19
C LYS A 47 2.75 9.42 2.32
N VAL A 48 3.82 8.93 2.94
CA VAL A 48 5.08 9.68 3.09
C VAL A 48 5.68 10.01 1.72
N MET A 49 5.73 9.03 0.81
CA MET A 49 6.28 9.22 -0.52
C MET A 49 5.45 10.19 -1.35
N ASN A 50 4.12 10.07 -1.38
CA ASN A 50 3.28 11.03 -2.10
C ASN A 50 3.51 12.45 -1.56
N ASN A 51 3.37 12.66 -0.25
CA ASN A 51 3.59 13.98 0.36
C ASN A 51 4.99 14.53 0.04
N GLY A 52 6.01 13.67 0.06
CA GLY A 52 7.39 14.00 -0.27
C GLY A 52 7.59 14.41 -1.73
N MET A 53 6.86 13.78 -2.67
CA MET A 53 6.94 14.06 -4.11
C MET A 53 6.12 15.29 -4.53
N ARG A 54 5.06 15.64 -3.78
CA ARG A 54 4.21 16.80 -4.07
C ARG A 54 4.96 18.12 -3.98
N ARG A 55 5.85 18.26 -2.97
CA ARG A 55 6.63 19.49 -2.74
C ARG A 55 7.57 19.85 -3.90
N PRO A 56 8.45 18.97 -4.41
CA PRO A 56 9.31 19.30 -5.53
C PRO A 56 8.54 19.61 -6.82
N ILE A 57 7.39 18.97 -7.08
CA ILE A 57 6.58 19.27 -8.26
C ILE A 57 5.96 20.67 -8.18
N HIS A 58 5.45 21.07 -7.01
CA HIS A 58 4.99 22.45 -6.82
C HIS A 58 6.10 23.47 -7.02
N SER A 59 7.32 23.18 -6.55
CA SER A 59 8.48 24.04 -6.83
C SER A 59 8.77 24.12 -8.33
N ILE A 60 8.70 23.01 -9.07
CA ILE A 60 8.88 22.99 -10.53
C ILE A 60 7.80 23.83 -11.22
N LEU A 61 6.53 23.63 -10.87
CA LEU A 61 5.41 24.39 -11.44
C LEU A 61 5.54 25.90 -11.15
N SER A 62 5.97 26.28 -9.95
CA SER A 62 6.21 27.68 -9.59
C SER A 62 7.37 28.30 -10.38
N LEU A 63 8.41 27.53 -10.71
CA LEU A 63 9.48 28.04 -11.57
C LEU A 63 9.01 28.17 -13.02
N LEU A 64 8.27 27.18 -13.51
CA LEU A 64 7.71 27.22 -14.86
C LEU A 64 6.71 28.36 -15.05
N SER A 65 5.91 28.72 -14.03
CA SER A 65 4.99 29.86 -14.13
C SER A 65 5.73 31.19 -14.30
N ILE A 66 6.88 31.35 -13.65
CA ILE A 66 7.73 32.53 -13.84
C ILE A 66 8.24 32.58 -15.29
N LEU A 67 8.70 31.44 -15.82
CA LEU A 67 9.22 31.35 -17.20
C LEU A 67 8.13 31.56 -18.26
N GLN A 68 6.87 31.26 -17.96
CA GLN A 68 5.74 31.52 -18.86
C GLN A 68 5.42 33.02 -18.98
N ASP A 69 5.70 33.80 -17.95
CA ASP A 69 5.50 35.27 -17.95
C ASP A 69 6.68 36.03 -18.58
N GLU A 70 7.79 35.35 -18.87
CA GLU A 70 8.95 35.93 -19.55
C GLU A 70 8.77 35.99 -21.08
N ASN A 71 9.50 36.92 -21.71
CA ASN A 71 9.51 37.04 -23.17
C ASN A 71 10.39 35.95 -23.80
N THR A 72 9.81 34.76 -23.97
CA THR A 72 10.50 33.56 -24.45
C THR A 72 10.29 33.35 -25.96
N SER A 73 11.29 32.75 -26.63
CA SER A 73 11.17 32.38 -28.04
C SER A 73 10.10 31.29 -28.25
N SER A 74 9.58 31.17 -29.48
CA SER A 74 8.57 30.15 -29.82
C SER A 74 8.97 28.73 -29.39
N ASN A 75 10.24 28.35 -29.57
CA ASN A 75 10.71 27.00 -29.20
C ASN A 75 10.77 26.83 -27.67
N GLN A 76 11.22 27.85 -26.94
CA GLN A 76 11.24 27.83 -25.48
C GLN A 76 9.82 27.73 -24.92
N LYS A 77 8.87 28.46 -25.50
CA LYS A 77 7.46 28.42 -25.09
C LYS A 77 6.87 27.01 -25.22
N ILE A 78 7.12 26.32 -26.34
CA ILE A 78 6.68 24.92 -26.54
C ILE A 78 7.26 24.00 -25.47
N ILE A 79 8.55 24.15 -25.14
CA ILE A 79 9.21 23.36 -24.11
C ILE A 79 8.59 23.63 -22.74
N ILE A 80 8.43 24.90 -22.36
CA ILE A 80 7.87 25.31 -21.08
C ILE A 80 6.43 24.78 -20.93
N ASP A 81 5.58 24.96 -21.95
CA ASP A 81 4.19 24.48 -21.92
C ASP A 81 4.12 22.95 -21.82
N THR A 82 5.05 22.23 -22.46
CA THR A 82 5.15 20.77 -22.33
C THR A 82 5.59 20.37 -20.92
N MET A 83 6.54 21.09 -20.32
CA MET A 83 6.98 20.83 -18.95
C MET A 83 5.86 21.10 -17.93
N VAL A 84 5.06 22.15 -18.12
CA VAL A 84 3.89 22.44 -17.27
C VAL A 84 2.91 21.29 -17.37
N ARG A 85 2.51 20.90 -18.59
CA ARG A 85 1.57 19.79 -18.81
C ARG A 85 2.03 18.49 -18.17
N THR A 86 3.31 18.15 -18.34
CA THR A 86 3.88 16.90 -17.80
C THR A 86 3.94 16.94 -16.27
N SER A 87 4.26 18.10 -15.69
CA SER A 87 4.29 18.29 -14.24
C SER A 87 2.90 18.19 -13.62
N THR A 88 1.87 18.72 -14.29
CA THR A 88 0.47 18.57 -13.87
C THR A 88 0.03 17.11 -13.92
N ILE A 89 0.31 16.40 -15.01
CA ILE A 89 0.02 14.96 -15.11
C ILE A 89 0.70 14.18 -13.99
N LEU A 90 1.96 14.50 -13.67
CA LEU A 90 2.68 13.84 -12.59
C LEU A 90 2.04 14.12 -11.22
N LEU A 91 1.53 15.33 -10.99
CA LEU A 91 0.81 15.67 -9.76
C LEU A 91 -0.48 14.85 -9.63
N ASP A 92 -1.25 14.74 -10.71
CA ASP A 92 -2.50 13.95 -10.74
C ASP A 92 -2.22 12.46 -10.45
N LEU A 93 -1.19 11.89 -11.08
CA LEU A 93 -0.77 10.50 -10.84
C LEU A 93 -0.31 10.26 -9.39
N ILE A 94 0.33 11.25 -8.78
CA ILE A 94 0.72 11.19 -7.38
C ILE A 94 -0.53 11.17 -6.50
N ASP A 95 -1.48 12.09 -6.74
CA ASP A 95 -2.74 12.16 -5.99
C ASP A 95 -3.56 10.86 -6.12
N GLU A 96 -3.69 10.30 -7.32
CA GLU A 96 -4.34 9.00 -7.56
C GLU A 96 -3.68 7.83 -6.81
N ALA A 97 -2.35 7.86 -6.64
CA ALA A 97 -1.63 6.80 -5.93
C ALA A 97 -1.98 6.75 -4.43
N ILE A 98 -2.51 7.82 -3.81
CA ILE A 98 -3.03 7.76 -2.43
C ILE A 98 -4.38 7.06 -2.37
N ASP A 99 -5.25 7.30 -3.36
CA ASP A 99 -6.68 6.99 -3.31
C ASP A 99 -7.05 5.54 -3.60
N ILE A 100 -6.09 4.66 -3.90
CA ILE A 100 -6.36 3.22 -4.01
C ILE A 100 -6.82 2.73 -2.63
N PRO A 101 -8.12 2.43 -2.44
CA PRO A 101 -8.61 1.95 -1.16
C PRO A 101 -8.01 0.58 -0.96
N ASP A 102 -7.37 0.36 0.19
CA ASP A 102 -7.11 -1.00 0.64
C ASP A 102 -8.49 -1.66 0.78
N LYS A 103 -8.86 -2.49 -0.19
CA LYS A 103 -10.01 -3.38 -0.02
C LYS A 103 -9.63 -4.30 1.14
N GLU A 104 -10.38 -4.19 2.23
CA GLU A 104 -10.35 -5.10 3.38
C GLU A 104 -10.50 -6.56 2.95
#